data_AF-A0A8S9YJ81-F1
#
_entry.id   AF-A0A8S9YJ81-F1
#
_cell.length_a   1.000
_cell.length_b   1.000
_cell.length_c   1.000
_cell.angle_alpha   90.00
_cell.angle_beta   90.00
_cell.angle_gamma   90.00
#
_symmetry.space_group_name_H-M   'P 1'
#
loop_
_entity.id
_entity.type
_entity.pdbx_description
1 polymer ?
#
loop_
_entity_poly.entity_id
_entity_poly.type
_entity_poly.pdbx_seq_one_letter_code
_entity_poly.pdbx_strand_id
1 'polypeptide(L)'
;LIVRGRHILRLDELSVIEREDPVYARLVTKEPVLVFAQAVKQPQFSSPLSWGALNIELPAQIHLLSLIAWPLLKSTALPQTSDQILLRLEHLDVNSTGYENRDPYQLDVTFMFRGIRITQAREVTLTADQERTVAQTERLRWPTECPNTSVWSHGHHVIRLTQQIILFIQPGTIASFILNYEPLN
;
A
#
# COMPACT_ATOMS: atom_id res chain seq x y z
N LEU A 1 27.62 -11.97 23.97
CA LEU A 1 26.45 -11.52 23.20
C LEU A 1 25.25 -12.34 23.68
N ILE A 2 24.22 -11.71 24.24
CA ILE A 2 22.99 -12.41 24.63
C ILE A 2 21.91 -11.92 23.66
N VAL A 3 21.33 -12.84 22.89
CA VAL A 3 20.25 -12.56 21.95
C VAL A 3 18.94 -13.02 22.57
N ARG A 4 17.90 -12.18 22.52
CA ARG A 4 16.54 -12.51 22.93
C ARG A 4 15.64 -12.50 21.69
N GLY A 5 14.87 -13.56 21.50
CA GLY A 5 13.89 -13.69 20.41
C GLY A 5 12.58 -14.32 20.90
N ARG A 6 11.53 -14.24 20.08
CA ARG A 6 10.23 -14.87 20.30
C ARG A 6 9.92 -15.78 19.11
N HIS A 7 9.58 -17.03 19.37
CA HIS A 7 9.07 -17.97 18.37
C HIS A 7 7.60 -18.27 18.67
N ILE A 8 6.76 -18.25 17.65
CA ILE A 8 5.33 -18.55 17.77
C ILE A 8 5.06 -19.77 16.88
N LEU A 9 4.53 -20.83 17.48
CA LEU A 9 4.11 -22.05 16.77
C LEU A 9 2.59 -22.14 16.85
N ARG A 10 1.95 -22.36 15.71
CA ARG A 10 0.52 -22.59 15.60
C ARG A 10 0.28 -23.91 14.87
N LEU A 11 -0.63 -24.71 15.42
CA LEU A 11 -1.05 -25.99 14.86
C LEU A 11 -2.55 -25.91 14.62
N ASP A 12 -2.96 -26.02 13.36
CA ASP A 12 -4.35 -25.90 12.91
C ASP A 12 -4.49 -26.56 11.53
N GLU A 13 -5.69 -26.59 10.97
CA GLU A 13 -5.89 -27.02 9.58
C GLU A 13 -5.16 -26.08 8.61
N LEU A 14 -4.60 -26.63 7.52
CA LEU A 14 -3.80 -25.85 6.56
C LEU A 14 -4.57 -24.64 6.03
N SER A 15 -5.85 -24.82 5.69
CA SER A 15 -6.73 -23.75 5.19
C SER A 15 -6.92 -22.62 6.20
N VAL A 16 -6.95 -22.94 7.50
CA VAL A 16 -7.05 -21.95 8.57
C VAL A 16 -5.72 -21.23 8.76
N ILE A 17 -4.60 -21.97 8.71
CA ILE A 17 -3.25 -21.39 8.79
C ILE A 17 -3.03 -20.43 7.63
N GLU A 18 -3.24 -20.85 6.38
CA GLU A 18 -3.00 -20.02 5.19
C GLU A 18 -3.80 -18.71 5.22
N ARG A 19 -5.04 -18.76 5.71
CA ARG A 19 -5.90 -17.58 5.83
C ARG A 19 -5.42 -16.60 6.91
N GLU A 20 -4.93 -17.10 8.03
CA GLU A 20 -4.65 -16.29 9.22
C GLU A 20 -3.17 -15.91 9.36
N ASP A 21 -2.26 -16.69 8.79
CA ASP A 21 -0.82 -16.47 8.85
C ASP A 21 -0.40 -15.06 8.41
N PRO A 22 -0.93 -14.48 7.30
CA PRO A 22 -0.59 -13.11 6.93
C PRO A 22 -0.99 -12.07 7.98
N VAL A 23 -2.12 -12.28 8.66
CA VAL A 23 -2.62 -11.39 9.72
C VAL A 23 -1.74 -11.49 10.95
N TYR A 24 -1.37 -12.70 11.36
CA TYR A 24 -0.48 -12.91 12.50
C TYR A 24 0.94 -12.41 12.24
N ALA A 25 1.50 -12.68 11.06
CA ALA A 25 2.80 -12.17 10.65
C ALA A 25 2.85 -10.64 10.73
N ARG A 26 1.76 -9.96 10.33
CA ARG A 26 1.62 -8.50 10.47
C ARG A 26 1.60 -8.06 11.94
N LEU A 27 0.82 -8.71 12.80
CA LEU A 27 0.74 -8.34 14.23
C LEU A 27 2.09 -8.49 14.94
N VAL A 28 2.88 -9.49 14.55
CA VAL A 28 4.21 -9.76 15.12
C VAL A 28 5.26 -8.78 14.60
N THR A 29 5.18 -8.37 13.32
CA THR A 29 6.19 -7.50 12.69
C THR A 29 5.91 -6.00 12.85
N LYS A 30 4.64 -5.61 13.02
CA LYS A 30 4.20 -4.21 13.15
C LYS A 30 3.48 -4.00 14.48
N GLU A 31 4.22 -4.16 15.57
CA GLU A 31 3.69 -3.91 16.91
C GLU A 31 3.42 -2.40 17.14
N PRO A 32 2.42 -2.04 17.97
CA PRO A 32 2.17 -0.65 18.33
C PRO A 32 3.40 0.04 18.92
N VAL A 33 3.73 1.24 18.42
CA VAL A 33 4.82 2.05 18.97
C VAL A 33 4.33 2.79 20.20
N LEU A 34 4.91 2.47 21.36
CA LEU A 34 4.61 3.17 22.61
C LEU A 34 5.42 4.47 22.68
N VAL A 35 4.71 5.60 22.83
CA VAL A 35 5.33 6.92 23.00
C VAL A 35 5.07 7.38 24.43
N PHE A 36 6.13 7.76 25.13
CA PHE A 36 6.07 8.30 26.48
C PHE A 36 6.51 9.75 26.45
N ALA A 37 5.71 10.64 27.04
CA ALA A 37 6.04 12.05 27.19
C ALA A 37 5.94 12.44 28.66
N GLN A 38 6.82 13.32 29.11
CA GLN A 38 6.74 13.86 30.46
C GLN A 38 5.48 14.72 30.59
N ALA A 39 4.59 14.35 31.50
CA ALA A 39 3.38 15.10 31.76
C ALA A 39 3.71 16.39 32.52
N VAL A 40 3.68 17.54 31.83
CA VAL A 40 3.79 18.87 32.47
C VAL A 40 2.51 19.20 33.27
N LYS A 41 1.38 18.57 32.92
CA LYS A 41 0.09 18.63 33.62
C LYS A 41 -0.59 17.26 33.55
N GLN A 42 -1.43 16.93 34.53
CA GLN A 42 -2.26 15.73 34.46
C GLN A 42 -3.10 15.75 33.17
N PRO A 43 -3.04 14.70 32.34
CA PRO A 43 -3.86 14.63 31.13
C PRO A 43 -5.33 14.63 31.55
N GLN A 44 -6.09 15.60 31.03
CA GLN A 44 -7.54 15.60 31.20
C GLN A 44 -8.10 14.45 30.38
N PHE A 45 -8.91 13.58 30.99
CA PHE A 45 -9.57 12.43 30.35
C PHE A 45 -10.59 12.80 29.26
N SER A 46 -10.74 14.09 28.96
CA SER A 46 -11.69 14.57 27.96
C SER A 46 -11.14 14.32 26.55
N SER A 47 -11.71 13.30 25.92
CA SER A 47 -11.49 12.77 24.57
C SER A 47 -10.29 11.84 24.42
N PRO A 48 -10.49 10.60 23.91
CA PRO A 48 -9.37 9.78 23.49
C PRO A 48 -8.59 10.55 22.42
N LEU A 49 -7.28 10.69 22.61
CA LEU A 49 -6.36 11.15 21.56
C LEU A 49 -6.24 10.04 20.49
N SER A 50 -7.33 9.75 19.79
CA SER A 50 -7.31 8.89 18.61
C SER A 50 -7.08 9.78 17.40
N TRP A 51 -5.83 9.80 16.93
CA TRP A 51 -5.50 10.37 15.63
C TRP A 51 -5.31 9.23 14.62
N GLY A 52 -6.02 9.32 13.50
CA GLY A 52 -5.86 8.45 12.34
C GLY A 52 -5.54 9.29 11.12
N ALA A 53 -4.55 8.85 10.34
CA ALA A 53 -4.19 9.48 9.07
C ALA A 53 -5.20 9.16 7.95
N LEU A 54 -5.97 8.09 8.10
CA LEU A 54 -6.94 7.63 7.11
C LEU A 54 -8.37 7.97 7.58
N ASN A 55 -9.21 8.41 6.66
CA ASN A 55 -10.65 8.61 6.88
C ASN A 55 -11.42 7.29 6.79
N ILE A 56 -10.85 6.28 6.13
CA ILE A 56 -11.41 4.95 5.94
C ILE A 56 -10.38 3.88 6.34
N GLU A 57 -10.83 2.81 6.97
CA GLU A 57 -9.96 1.67 7.24
C GLU A 57 -9.61 0.95 5.93
N LEU A 58 -8.38 0.42 5.86
CA LEU A 58 -7.99 -0.39 4.72
C LEU A 58 -8.69 -1.75 4.78
N PRO A 59 -9.15 -2.29 3.63
CA PRO A 59 -9.69 -3.64 3.55
C PRO A 59 -8.70 -4.68 4.10
N ALA A 60 -9.21 -5.77 4.67
CA ALA A 60 -8.39 -6.79 5.32
C ALA A 60 -7.31 -7.40 4.40
N GLN A 61 -7.62 -7.52 3.10
CA GLN A 61 -6.73 -8.05 2.07
C GLN A 61 -5.72 -7.01 1.54
N ILE A 62 -5.88 -5.72 1.87
CA ILE A 62 -4.97 -4.66 1.40
C ILE A 62 -4.08 -4.18 2.55
N HIS A 63 -2.78 -4.31 2.33
CA HIS A 63 -1.75 -3.99 3.29
C HIS A 63 -0.97 -2.74 2.87
N LEU A 64 -0.93 -1.75 3.77
CA LEU A 64 -0.05 -0.58 3.61
C LEU A 64 1.39 -0.96 3.95
N LEU A 65 2.25 -0.99 2.93
CA LEU A 65 3.68 -1.25 3.08
C LEU A 65 4.47 0.03 3.28
N SER A 66 4.13 1.10 2.58
CA SER A 66 4.84 2.37 2.68
C SER A 66 3.92 3.55 2.39
N LEU A 67 4.07 4.60 3.19
CA LEU A 67 3.48 5.92 2.99
C LEU A 67 4.58 6.95 3.24
N ILE A 68 5.14 7.52 2.17
CA ILE A 68 6.38 8.29 2.23
C ILE A 68 6.18 9.61 1.50
N ALA A 69 6.67 10.72 2.08
CA ALA A 69 6.72 12.00 1.39
C ALA A 69 7.64 11.92 0.17
N TRP A 70 7.19 12.42 -0.96
CA TRP A 70 7.89 12.30 -2.23
C TRP A 70 7.99 13.65 -2.95
N PRO A 71 9.13 14.01 -3.56
CA PRO A 71 10.43 13.36 -3.39
C PRO A 71 10.97 13.55 -1.97
N LEU A 72 11.72 12.55 -1.47
CA LEU A 72 12.30 12.56 -0.11
C LEU A 72 13.21 13.77 0.15
N LEU A 73 13.93 14.22 -0.88
CA LEU A 73 14.85 15.36 -0.82
C LEU A 73 14.42 16.39 -1.87
N LYS A 74 14.00 17.57 -1.41
CA LYS A 74 13.69 18.70 -2.31
C LYS A 74 14.92 19.21 -3.07
N SER A 75 16.13 18.99 -2.53
CA SER A 75 17.39 19.39 -3.16
C SER A 75 17.72 18.61 -4.43
N THR A 76 17.26 17.36 -4.54
CA THR A 76 17.44 16.51 -5.73
C THR A 76 16.24 16.55 -6.66
N ALA A 77 15.17 17.22 -6.26
CA ALA A 77 13.97 17.36 -7.05
C ALA A 77 14.14 18.45 -8.11
N LEU A 78 13.48 18.29 -9.25
CA LEU A 78 13.36 19.40 -10.20
C LEU A 78 12.64 20.56 -9.51
N PRO A 79 13.02 21.83 -9.75
CA PRO A 79 12.45 22.99 -9.05
C PRO A 79 10.92 23.14 -9.14
N GLN A 80 10.29 22.45 -10.10
CA GLN A 80 8.84 22.45 -10.34
C GLN A 80 8.13 21.21 -9.79
N THR A 81 8.82 20.34 -9.06
CA THR A 81 8.22 19.11 -8.52
C THR A 81 7.32 19.48 -7.34
N SER A 82 6.02 19.23 -7.48
CA SER A 82 5.07 19.38 -6.38
C SER A 82 5.34 18.37 -5.26
N ASP A 83 4.90 18.69 -4.04
CA ASP A 83 4.90 17.71 -2.96
C ASP A 83 3.93 16.58 -3.30
N GLN A 84 4.42 15.35 -3.22
CA GLN A 84 3.75 14.11 -3.61
C GLN A 84 3.84 13.10 -2.46
N ILE A 85 3.11 12.00 -2.62
CA ILE A 85 3.16 10.86 -1.69
C ILE A 85 3.50 9.61 -2.48
N LEU A 86 4.50 8.86 -2.02
CA LEU A 86 4.75 7.50 -2.48
C LEU A 86 3.94 6.53 -1.61
N LEU A 87 2.99 5.85 -2.24
CA LEU A 87 2.11 4.86 -1.64
C LEU A 87 2.48 3.47 -2.15
N ARG A 88 2.77 2.52 -1.25
CA ARG A 88 2.95 1.11 -1.60
C ARG A 88 1.92 0.25 -0.89
N LEU A 89 1.20 -0.54 -1.68
CA LEU A 89 0.15 -1.43 -1.21
C LEU A 89 0.45 -2.86 -1.65
N GLU A 90 0.18 -3.80 -0.77
CA GLU A 90 0.23 -5.23 -1.05
C GLU A 90 -1.20 -5.78 -1.00
N HIS A 91 -1.57 -6.60 -1.97
CA HIS A 91 -2.79 -7.40 -1.90
C HIS A 91 -2.44 -8.81 -1.45
N LEU A 92 -2.86 -9.16 -0.24
CA LEU A 92 -2.75 -10.53 0.25
C LEU A 92 -3.74 -11.42 -0.51
N ASP A 93 -3.25 -12.47 -1.15
CA ASP A 93 -4.11 -13.48 -1.77
C ASP A 93 -4.56 -14.48 -0.70
N VAL A 94 -5.59 -14.09 0.07
CA VAL A 94 -6.09 -14.86 1.21
C VAL A 94 -6.91 -16.10 0.75
N ASN A 95 -7.24 -16.20 -0.53
CA ASN A 95 -8.11 -17.24 -1.10
C ASN A 95 -7.39 -18.17 -2.11
N SER A 96 -6.07 -18.32 -1.98
CA SER A 96 -5.24 -19.11 -2.91
C SER A 96 -5.62 -20.60 -3.04
N THR A 97 -6.58 -21.09 -2.25
CA THR A 97 -7.13 -22.45 -2.35
C THR A 97 -8.22 -22.62 -3.43
N GLY A 98 -8.64 -21.57 -4.15
CA GLY A 98 -9.72 -21.68 -5.13
C GLY A 98 -9.67 -20.67 -6.27
N TYR A 99 -9.94 -21.15 -7.48
CA TYR A 99 -9.97 -20.42 -8.77
C TYR A 99 -10.99 -19.25 -8.86
N GLU A 100 -11.64 -18.83 -7.77
CA GLU A 100 -12.93 -18.14 -7.88
C GLU A 100 -12.93 -16.62 -7.68
N ASN A 101 -11.81 -15.97 -7.34
CA ASN A 101 -11.77 -14.51 -7.51
C ASN A 101 -10.35 -13.96 -7.66
N ARG A 102 -9.91 -13.78 -8.92
CA ARG A 102 -8.62 -13.15 -9.26
C ARG A 102 -8.78 -11.68 -9.65
N ASP A 103 -9.95 -11.11 -9.41
CA ASP A 103 -10.20 -9.74 -9.83
C ASP A 103 -9.39 -8.75 -9.00
N PRO A 104 -8.86 -7.68 -9.61
CA PRO A 104 -8.17 -6.64 -8.88
C PRO A 104 -9.09 -5.95 -7.88
N TYR A 105 -8.56 -5.68 -6.69
CA TYR A 105 -9.26 -4.86 -5.72
C TYR A 105 -9.29 -3.40 -6.16
N GLN A 106 -10.47 -2.79 -6.13
CA GLN A 106 -10.69 -1.38 -6.47
C GLN A 106 -10.66 -0.53 -5.21
N LEU A 107 -9.68 0.36 -5.11
CA LEU A 107 -9.48 1.21 -3.94
C LEU A 107 -9.61 2.68 -4.33
N ASP A 108 -10.67 3.33 -3.86
CA ASP A 108 -10.81 4.79 -3.99
C ASP A 108 -9.91 5.50 -2.99
N VAL A 109 -8.91 6.23 -3.50
CA VAL A 109 -7.95 6.98 -2.69
C VAL A 109 -8.24 8.48 -2.62
N THR A 110 -9.28 8.97 -3.30
CA THR A 110 -9.56 10.41 -3.49
C THR A 110 -9.57 11.18 -2.17
N PHE A 111 -10.27 10.65 -1.16
CA PHE A 111 -10.41 11.23 0.17
C PHE A 111 -9.97 10.26 1.27
N MET A 112 -9.09 9.31 0.93
CA MET A 112 -8.65 8.29 1.88
C MET A 112 -7.85 8.90 3.03
N PHE A 113 -7.05 9.93 2.77
CA PHE A 113 -6.20 10.57 3.77
C PHE A 113 -6.89 11.78 4.41
N ARG A 114 -6.71 11.94 5.71
CA ARG A 114 -7.30 13.05 6.46
C ARG A 114 -6.61 14.36 6.09
N GLY A 115 -7.39 15.39 5.77
CA GLY A 115 -6.90 16.74 5.49
C GLY A 115 -6.30 16.96 4.10
N ILE A 116 -6.32 15.96 3.21
CA ILE A 116 -5.86 16.11 1.82
C ILE A 116 -6.81 15.40 0.86
N ARG A 117 -6.84 15.87 -0.39
CA ARG A 117 -7.51 15.24 -1.52
C ARG A 117 -6.47 14.77 -2.53
N ILE A 118 -6.54 13.51 -2.95
CA ILE A 118 -5.71 13.00 -4.04
C ILE A 118 -6.28 13.48 -5.37
N THR A 119 -5.45 14.15 -6.17
CA THR A 119 -5.85 14.73 -7.45
C THR A 119 -5.34 13.94 -8.63
N GLN A 120 -4.21 13.25 -8.48
CA GLN A 120 -3.60 12.42 -9.51
C GLN A 120 -2.90 11.23 -8.87
N ALA A 121 -2.83 10.11 -9.59
CA ALA A 121 -2.01 8.97 -9.23
C ALA A 121 -1.33 8.45 -10.49
N ARG A 122 -0.08 8.00 -10.35
CA ARG A 122 0.65 7.26 -11.39
C ARG A 122 1.31 6.04 -10.77
N GLU A 123 1.25 4.91 -11.46
CA GLU A 123 1.91 3.70 -11.01
C GLU A 123 3.35 3.65 -11.48
N VAL A 124 4.23 3.23 -10.57
CA VAL A 124 5.68 3.18 -10.77
C VAL A 124 6.22 1.80 -10.40
N THR A 125 7.47 1.56 -10.78
CA THR A 125 8.26 0.41 -10.31
C THR A 125 8.36 0.40 -8.78
N LEU A 126 8.74 -0.75 -8.20
CA LEU A 126 8.89 -0.89 -6.74
C LEU A 126 9.86 0.15 -6.15
N THR A 127 10.89 0.51 -6.92
CA THR A 127 11.92 1.52 -6.62
C THR A 127 11.47 2.96 -6.87
N ALA A 128 10.31 3.18 -7.49
CA ALA A 128 9.75 4.49 -7.82
C ALA A 128 10.62 5.36 -8.76
N ASP A 129 11.46 4.74 -9.57
CA ASP A 129 12.38 5.39 -10.52
C ASP A 129 11.82 5.46 -11.95
N GLN A 130 10.90 4.57 -12.31
CA GLN A 130 10.31 4.51 -13.65
C GLN A 130 8.79 4.28 -13.57
N GLU A 131 8.05 4.81 -14.54
CA GLU A 131 6.64 4.44 -14.72
C GLU A 131 6.50 2.97 -15.09
N ARG A 132 5.52 2.28 -14.50
CA ARG A 132 5.37 0.83 -14.68
C ARG A 132 5.11 0.45 -16.14
N THR A 133 4.32 1.24 -16.85
CA THR A 133 3.98 1.02 -18.27
C THR A 133 5.22 1.03 -19.16
N VAL A 134 6.16 1.93 -18.89
CA VAL A 134 7.43 2.03 -19.61
C VAL A 134 8.31 0.81 -19.30
N ALA A 135 8.50 0.50 -18.01
CA ALA A 135 9.27 -0.67 -17.57
C ALA A 135 8.72 -1.99 -18.17
N GLN A 136 7.39 -2.10 -18.29
CA GLN A 136 6.74 -3.27 -18.86
C GLN A 136 6.96 -3.40 -20.37
N THR A 137 7.01 -2.27 -21.08
CA THR A 137 7.21 -2.22 -22.54
C THR A 137 8.66 -2.54 -22.91
N GLU A 138 9.61 -2.10 -22.09
CA GLU A 138 11.05 -2.27 -22.31
C GLU A 138 11.62 -3.58 -21.74
N ARG A 139 10.79 -4.41 -21.09
CA ARG A 139 11.22 -5.67 -20.49
C ARG A 139 11.74 -6.65 -21.54
N LEU A 140 12.86 -7.32 -21.22
CA LEU A 140 13.33 -8.46 -21.98
C LEU A 140 12.27 -9.58 -22.01
N ARG A 141 12.02 -10.12 -23.21
CA ARG A 141 11.12 -11.24 -23.42
C ARG A 141 11.91 -12.53 -23.51
N TRP A 142 11.46 -13.56 -22.81
CA TRP A 142 12.09 -14.87 -22.89
C TRP A 142 11.65 -15.58 -24.19
N PRO A 143 12.52 -16.36 -24.86
CA PRO A 143 12.15 -17.06 -26.09
C PRO A 143 10.96 -18.04 -25.93
N THR A 144 10.70 -18.48 -24.70
CA THR A 144 9.60 -19.37 -24.32
C THR A 144 8.29 -18.64 -24.04
N GLU A 145 8.30 -17.31 -24.07
CA GLU A 145 7.12 -16.49 -23.83
C GLU A 145 6.19 -16.54 -25.04
N CYS A 146 4.94 -16.98 -24.84
CA CYS A 146 3.98 -16.99 -25.93
C CYS A 146 3.70 -15.54 -26.37
N PRO A 147 3.89 -15.18 -27.65
CA PRO A 147 3.63 -13.82 -28.11
C PRO A 147 2.15 -13.40 -27.98
N ASN A 148 1.25 -14.38 -27.84
CA ASN A 148 -0.19 -14.19 -27.67
C ASN A 148 -0.68 -14.28 -26.21
N THR A 149 0.17 -14.68 -25.25
CA THR A 149 -0.15 -14.35 -23.86
C THR A 149 0.12 -12.86 -23.75
N SER A 150 -0.95 -12.06 -23.76
CA SER A 150 -0.86 -10.70 -23.24
C SER A 150 -0.08 -10.81 -21.94
N VAL A 151 1.01 -10.07 -21.82
CA VAL A 151 1.76 -10.01 -20.56
C VAL A 151 0.85 -9.25 -19.61
N TRP A 152 -0.15 -9.96 -19.08
CA TRP A 152 -1.34 -9.52 -18.37
C TRP A 152 -1.38 -8.00 -18.26
N SER A 153 -1.67 -7.34 -19.38
CA SER A 153 -1.84 -5.89 -19.43
C SER A 153 -3.25 -5.62 -18.89
N HIS A 154 -3.54 -6.11 -17.70
CA HIS A 154 -4.55 -5.50 -16.86
C HIS A 154 -3.88 -4.20 -16.45
N GLY A 155 -3.98 -3.20 -17.32
CA GLY A 155 -3.47 -1.88 -17.01
C GLY A 155 -3.99 -1.55 -15.63
N HIS A 156 -3.07 -1.30 -14.71
CA HIS A 156 -3.40 -0.76 -13.42
C HIS A 156 -3.83 0.68 -13.71
N HIS A 157 -5.10 0.82 -14.04
CA HIS A 157 -5.63 2.05 -14.57
C HIS A 157 -6.03 2.91 -13.39
N VAL A 158 -5.35 4.02 -13.19
CA VAL A 158 -5.92 5.11 -12.41
C VAL A 158 -7.09 5.66 -13.21
N ILE A 159 -8.30 5.21 -12.90
CA ILE A 159 -9.49 5.67 -13.62
C ILE A 159 -9.97 6.95 -12.95
N ARG A 160 -10.01 8.03 -13.75
CA ARG A 160 -10.65 9.30 -13.39
C ARG A 160 -12.09 9.34 -13.87
N LEU A 161 -12.95 8.50 -13.29
CA LEU A 161 -14.39 8.65 -13.49
C LEU A 161 -14.86 9.69 -12.49
N THR A 162 -15.47 10.79 -12.96
CA THR A 162 -16.17 11.76 -12.11
C THR A 162 -15.38 12.27 -10.89
N GLN A 163 -14.11 12.67 -11.11
CA GLN A 163 -13.19 13.18 -10.09
C GLN A 163 -12.72 12.19 -9.01
N GLN A 164 -13.04 10.90 -9.15
CA GLN A 164 -12.51 9.84 -8.28
C GLN A 164 -11.15 9.36 -8.79
N ILE A 165 -10.29 8.95 -7.88
CA ILE A 165 -8.99 8.33 -8.15
C ILE A 165 -9.06 6.90 -7.60
N ILE A 166 -9.34 5.95 -8.49
CA ILE A 166 -9.46 4.53 -8.15
C ILE A 166 -8.16 3.82 -8.52
N LEU A 167 -7.56 3.12 -7.56
CA LEU A 167 -6.40 2.26 -7.76
C LEU A 167 -6.84 0.80 -7.90
N PHE A 168 -6.20 0.05 -8.79
CA PHE A 168 -6.46 -1.37 -9.01
C PHE A 168 -5.26 -2.19 -8.56
N ILE A 169 -5.48 -3.05 -7.57
CA ILE A 169 -4.41 -3.82 -6.92
C ILE A 169 -4.67 -5.29 -7.18
N GLN A 170 -3.76 -5.94 -7.90
CA GLN A 170 -3.90 -7.34 -8.28
C GLN A 170 -3.60 -8.26 -7.10
N PRO A 171 -4.34 -9.37 -6.92
CA PRO A 171 -4.06 -10.36 -5.89
C PRO A 171 -2.62 -10.86 -5.94
N GLY A 172 -1.97 -10.99 -4.78
CA GLY A 172 -0.61 -11.51 -4.68
C GLY A 172 0.47 -10.55 -5.20
N THR A 173 0.15 -9.26 -5.41
CA THR A 173 1.10 -8.27 -5.93
C THR A 173 1.34 -7.11 -4.97
N ILE A 174 2.49 -6.47 -5.14
CA ILE A 174 2.79 -5.17 -4.56
C ILE A 174 2.70 -4.12 -5.66
N ALA A 175 1.86 -3.12 -5.44
CA ALA A 175 1.67 -1.99 -6.35
C ALA A 175 2.22 -0.70 -5.70
N SER A 176 2.93 0.10 -6.48
CA SER A 176 3.59 1.33 -6.03
C SER A 176 3.06 2.52 -6.83
N PHE A 177 2.62 3.57 -6.13
CA PHE A 177 1.99 4.74 -6.74
C PHE A 177 2.61 6.02 -6.24
N ILE A 178 2.80 6.99 -7.13
CA ILE A 178 3.06 8.37 -6.76
C ILE A 178 1.75 9.13 -6.88
N LEU A 179 1.33 9.75 -5.76
CA LEU A 179 0.09 10.48 -5.62
C LEU A 179 0.37 11.98 -5.55
N ASN A 180 -0.35 12.76 -6.36
CA ASN A 180 -0.44 14.20 -6.20
C ASN A 180 -1.64 14.51 -5.30
N TYR A 181 -1.48 15.49 -4.41
CA TYR A 181 -2.53 15.87 -3.48
C TYR A 181 -2.65 17.38 -3.35
N GLU A 182 -3.82 17.81 -2.89
CA GLU A 182 -4.11 19.18 -2.50
C GLU A 182 -4.63 19.17 -1.05
N PRO A 183 -4.22 20.13 -0.19
CA PRO A 183 -4.80 20.27 1.13
C PRO A 183 -6.30 20.54 1.07
N LEU A 184 -7.06 19.93 1.97
CA LEU A 184 -8.46 20.29 2.21
C LEU A 184 -8.47 21.42 3.23
N ASN A 185 -8.93 22.59 2.80
CA ASN A 185 -9.18 23.76 3.67
C ASN A 185 -10.42 23.52 4.54
#